data_AF-A0A2A2KHD0-F1
#
_entry.id   AF-A0A2A2KHD0-F1
#
_cell.length_a   1.000
_cell.length_b   1.000
_cell.length_c   1.000
_cell.angle_alpha   90.00
_cell.angle_beta   90.00
_cell.angle_gamma   90.00
#
_symmetry.space_group_name_H-M   'P 1'
#
loop_
_entity.id
_entity.type
_entity.pdbx_description
1 polymer ?
#
loop_
_entity_poly.entity_id
_entity_poly.type
_entity_poly.pdbx_seq_one_letter_code
_entity_poly.pdbx_strand_id
1 'polypeptide(L)'
;MSILSEMQGRKVADWEHVVVEPDGRRPELEFPNLRYFATTDFIVPFVLYFGFFRLLSWTIKTYFWQTFTEFKRYRLHNLSVCFAHSLIAGVWCACFVVTHPYEMFHNYVYYYEPWAAQIAILSVAYFLHDAIDMLRYEWSKWTRELLLHHVMTGISLLTPLPNRRFLIPVYWALQMEINSIFLHARTIMQLSGYNTKLPDFYRAVVYANIFSFVTCRFVSMVVFQYWTIWWFVLIGCGGPFAFHTINAFLFFRVLAADGFLGEKMKSRAAINRDDQKLTNGPSLLEKQQNGNAITNGHKNGILATPPHSQNGRVKVD
;
A
#
# COMPACT_ATOMS: atom_id res chain seq x y z
N MET A 1 -28.18 -19.70 46.47
CA MET A 1 -27.95 -18.38 45.84
C MET A 1 -26.56 -17.82 46.19
N SER A 2 -25.50 -18.65 46.33
CA SER A 2 -24.16 -18.20 46.75
C SER A 2 -23.01 -18.65 45.84
N ILE A 3 -23.08 -19.82 45.20
CA ILE A 3 -21.96 -20.33 44.39
C ILE A 3 -21.90 -19.65 43.01
N LEU A 4 -23.06 -19.44 42.36
CA LEU A 4 -23.12 -18.71 41.08
C LEU A 4 -22.76 -17.22 41.24
N SER A 5 -23.10 -16.61 42.38
CA SER A 5 -22.72 -15.23 42.72
C SER A 5 -21.21 -15.10 42.94
N GLU A 6 -20.58 -16.05 43.63
CA GLU A 6 -19.13 -16.05 43.84
C GLU A 6 -18.34 -16.38 42.57
N MET A 7 -18.85 -17.29 41.72
CA MET A 7 -18.22 -17.60 40.43
C MET A 7 -18.32 -16.42 39.45
N GLN A 8 -19.44 -15.70 39.48
CA GLN A 8 -19.64 -14.49 38.67
C GLN A 8 -18.80 -13.33 39.24
N GLY A 9 -18.70 -13.19 40.56
CA GLY A 9 -17.80 -12.23 41.23
C GLY A 9 -16.32 -12.50 40.97
N ARG A 10 -15.86 -13.76 41.00
CA ARG A 10 -14.46 -14.13 40.68
C ARG A 10 -14.12 -13.92 39.20
N LYS A 11 -15.02 -14.29 38.29
CA LYS A 11 -14.80 -14.00 36.87
C LYS A 11 -14.72 -12.50 36.60
N VAL A 12 -15.53 -11.68 37.26
CA VAL A 12 -15.50 -10.21 37.07
C VAL A 12 -14.24 -9.61 37.72
N ALA A 13 -13.81 -10.11 38.88
CA ALA A 13 -12.59 -9.68 39.55
C ALA A 13 -11.30 -10.04 38.76
N ASP A 14 -11.23 -11.23 38.16
CA ASP A 14 -10.08 -11.65 37.35
C ASP A 14 -9.87 -10.75 36.11
N TRP A 15 -10.92 -10.12 35.59
CA TRP A 15 -10.82 -9.18 34.46
C TRP A 15 -10.52 -7.73 34.88
N GLU A 16 -10.83 -7.31 36.11
CA GLU A 16 -10.54 -5.95 36.58
C GLU A 16 -9.03 -5.74 36.79
N HIS A 17 -8.29 -6.78 37.18
CA HIS A 17 -6.85 -6.69 37.42
C HIS A 17 -5.98 -6.56 36.15
N VAL A 18 -6.54 -6.78 34.95
CA VAL A 18 -5.78 -6.71 33.67
C VAL A 18 -5.79 -5.28 33.07
N VAL A 19 -6.65 -4.41 33.59
CA VAL A 19 -7.03 -3.13 32.94
C VAL A 19 -6.64 -1.93 33.77
N VAL A 20 -6.41 -2.18 35.05
CA VAL A 20 -6.05 -1.18 36.01
C VAL A 20 -4.54 -1.12 36.01
N GLU A 21 -3.97 0.06 35.71
CA GLU A 21 -2.57 0.33 36.01
C GLU A 21 -2.30 -0.10 37.46
N PRO A 22 -1.07 -0.49 37.85
CA PRO A 22 -0.77 -0.96 39.21
C PRO A 22 -1.25 -0.03 40.35
N ASP A 23 -1.65 1.20 40.01
CA ASP A 23 -2.15 2.26 40.88
C ASP A 23 -3.67 2.49 40.88
N GLY A 24 -4.49 1.71 40.16
CA GLY A 24 -5.95 1.88 40.18
C GLY A 24 -6.56 2.58 38.95
N ARG A 25 -5.76 3.14 38.04
CA ARG A 25 -6.27 3.97 36.94
C ARG A 25 -6.62 3.18 35.68
N ARG A 26 -7.72 3.58 35.02
CA ARG A 26 -8.03 3.14 33.65
C ARG A 26 -6.96 3.73 32.71
N PRO A 27 -6.59 3.04 31.61
CA PRO A 27 -5.66 3.60 30.64
C PRO A 27 -6.28 4.86 30.03
N GLU A 28 -5.87 6.02 30.55
CA GLU A 28 -6.25 7.31 29.99
C GLU A 28 -5.56 7.45 28.62
N LEU A 29 -6.32 7.91 27.62
CA LEU A 29 -5.76 8.22 26.32
C LEU A 29 -4.91 9.49 26.46
N GLU A 30 -3.65 9.32 26.90
CA GLU A 30 -2.71 10.42 26.99
C GLU A 30 -2.41 10.95 25.59
N PHE A 31 -2.42 12.29 25.47
CA PHE A 31 -2.01 12.93 24.22
C PHE A 31 -0.59 12.49 23.85
N PRO A 32 -0.36 12.03 22.61
CA PRO A 32 0.92 11.50 22.22
C PRO A 32 2.00 12.55 22.37
N ASN A 33 3.12 12.19 23.02
CA ASN A 33 4.26 13.08 23.12
C ASN A 33 4.97 13.21 21.76
N LEU A 34 4.48 14.11 20.91
CA LEU A 34 4.99 14.30 19.54
C LEU A 34 6.48 14.65 19.48
N ARG A 35 7.11 15.07 20.59
CA ARG A 35 8.57 15.27 20.66
C ARG A 35 9.34 13.97 20.44
N TYR A 36 8.72 12.80 20.63
CA TYR A 36 9.31 11.50 20.31
C TYR A 36 9.83 11.45 18.87
N PHE A 37 9.09 12.03 17.91
CA PHE A 37 9.50 12.03 16.50
C PHE A 37 10.71 12.92 16.21
N ALA A 38 11.10 13.78 17.16
CA ALA A 38 12.32 14.58 17.11
C ALA A 38 13.52 13.90 17.79
N THR A 39 13.34 12.74 18.43
CA THR A 39 14.41 12.01 19.11
C THR A 39 15.25 11.19 18.14
N THR A 40 16.48 10.87 18.53
CA THR A 40 17.38 9.99 17.78
C THR A 40 16.81 8.58 17.62
N ASP A 41 16.04 8.11 18.61
CA ASP A 41 15.41 6.78 18.61
C ASP A 41 14.44 6.59 17.43
N PHE A 42 13.83 7.68 16.95
CA PHE A 42 12.98 7.66 15.77
C PHE A 42 13.71 8.12 14.51
N ILE A 43 14.38 9.28 14.56
CA ILE A 43 14.97 9.90 13.35
C ILE A 43 16.03 9.00 12.72
N VAL A 44 16.94 8.44 13.52
CA VAL A 44 18.06 7.66 12.98
C VAL A 44 17.55 6.40 12.27
N PRO A 45 16.72 5.53 12.89
CA PRO A 45 16.19 4.37 12.17
C PRO A 45 15.31 4.77 10.98
N PHE A 46 14.47 5.79 11.12
CA PHE A 46 13.61 6.26 10.03
C PHE A 46 14.41 6.67 8.79
N VAL A 47 15.45 7.50 8.97
CA VAL A 47 16.31 7.95 7.86
C VAL A 47 17.07 6.77 7.25
N LEU A 48 17.58 5.86 8.07
CA LEU A 48 18.29 4.66 7.58
C LEU A 48 17.36 3.76 6.76
N TYR A 49 16.15 3.47 7.24
CA TYR A 49 15.19 2.65 6.49
C TYR A 49 14.69 3.35 5.23
N PHE A 50 14.43 4.67 5.29
CA PHE A 50 14.07 5.43 4.10
C PHE A 50 15.19 5.42 3.06
N GLY A 51 16.44 5.61 3.50
CA GLY A 51 17.64 5.49 2.66
C GLY A 51 17.79 4.10 2.05
N PHE A 52 17.53 3.05 2.83
CA PHE A 52 17.52 1.66 2.35
C PHE A 52 16.51 1.47 1.21
N PHE A 53 15.25 1.91 1.37
CA PHE A 53 14.25 1.79 0.31
C PHE A 53 14.56 2.65 -0.91
N ARG A 54 15.19 3.81 -0.73
CA ARG A 54 15.69 4.65 -1.83
C ARG A 54 16.80 3.96 -2.62
N LEU A 55 17.76 3.36 -1.93
CA LEU A 55 18.84 2.59 -2.56
C LEU A 55 18.27 1.36 -3.27
N LEU A 56 17.35 0.63 -2.64
CA LEU A 56 16.68 -0.51 -3.25
C LEU A 56 15.91 -0.12 -4.52
N SER A 57 15.16 0.98 -4.47
CA SER A 57 14.44 1.54 -5.63
C SER A 57 15.40 1.92 -6.75
N TRP A 58 16.53 2.55 -6.43
CA TRP A 58 17.59 2.86 -7.40
C TRP A 58 18.20 1.60 -8.03
N THR A 59 18.54 0.59 -7.23
CA THR A 59 19.07 -0.70 -7.72
C THR A 59 18.08 -1.37 -8.66
N ILE A 60 16.80 -1.43 -8.28
CA ILE A 60 15.73 -2.00 -9.11
C ILE A 60 15.58 -1.23 -10.44
N LYS A 61 15.57 0.10 -10.38
CA LYS A 61 15.47 0.97 -11.56
C LYS A 61 16.67 0.85 -12.51
N THR A 62 17.84 0.48 -11.98
CA THR A 62 19.08 0.34 -12.75
C THR A 62 19.21 -1.04 -13.40
N TYR A 63 18.90 -2.12 -12.68
CA TYR A 63 19.23 -3.47 -13.12
C TYR A 63 18.02 -4.32 -13.57
N PHE A 64 16.81 -4.02 -13.11
CA PHE A 64 15.64 -4.88 -13.33
C PHE A 64 14.66 -4.26 -14.35
N TRP A 65 13.91 -5.13 -15.04
CA TRP A 65 12.78 -4.75 -15.90
C TRP A 65 13.09 -3.78 -17.06
N GLN A 66 14.35 -3.72 -17.52
CA GLN A 66 14.79 -2.75 -18.54
C GLN A 66 14.13 -2.93 -19.90
N THR A 67 13.69 -4.15 -20.22
CA THR A 67 13.11 -4.54 -21.52
C THR A 67 11.64 -4.17 -21.69
N PHE A 68 10.98 -3.62 -20.66
CA PHE A 68 9.56 -3.27 -20.68
C PHE A 68 9.32 -1.81 -21.09
N THR A 69 8.12 -1.53 -21.62
CA THR A 69 7.70 -0.15 -21.97
C THR A 69 7.71 0.76 -20.75
N GLU A 70 7.88 2.07 -20.95
CA GLU A 70 8.09 3.04 -19.87
C GLU A 70 7.07 2.92 -18.72
N PHE A 71 5.77 2.81 -19.05
CA PHE A 71 4.72 2.70 -18.04
C PHE A 71 4.70 1.35 -17.32
N LYS A 72 4.83 0.23 -18.05
CA LYS A 72 4.88 -1.12 -17.44
C LYS A 72 6.13 -1.29 -16.59
N ARG A 73 7.26 -0.77 -17.07
CA ARG A 73 8.55 -0.77 -16.38
C ARG A 73 8.47 -0.03 -15.05
N TYR A 74 7.94 1.20 -15.04
CA TYR A 74 7.70 1.94 -13.80
C TYR A 74 6.87 1.13 -12.79
N ARG A 75 5.77 0.52 -13.23
CA ARG A 75 4.91 -0.28 -12.36
C ARG A 75 5.63 -1.50 -11.80
N LEU A 76 6.41 -2.20 -12.63
CA LEU A 76 7.23 -3.34 -12.20
C LEU A 76 8.31 -2.90 -11.21
N HIS A 77 8.97 -1.76 -11.43
CA HIS A 77 9.93 -1.19 -10.50
C HIS A 77 9.29 -0.92 -9.13
N ASN A 78 8.16 -0.20 -9.12
CA ASN A 78 7.49 0.12 -7.86
C ASN A 78 7.05 -1.15 -7.13
N LEU A 79 6.38 -2.05 -7.86
CA LEU A 79 5.87 -3.30 -7.32
C LEU A 79 6.96 -4.23 -6.77
N SER A 80 8.18 -4.17 -7.33
CA SER A 80 9.34 -4.92 -6.82
C SER A 80 9.81 -4.39 -5.47
N VAL A 81 9.79 -3.07 -5.26
CA VAL A 81 10.08 -2.45 -3.96
C VAL A 81 8.99 -2.81 -2.95
N CYS A 82 7.71 -2.74 -3.36
CA CYS A 82 6.58 -3.16 -2.53
C CYS A 82 6.70 -4.62 -2.09
N PHE A 83 7.07 -5.50 -3.03
CA PHE A 83 7.29 -6.91 -2.76
C PHE A 83 8.39 -7.11 -1.71
N ALA A 84 9.53 -6.42 -1.83
CA ALA A 84 10.61 -6.51 -0.84
C ALA A 84 10.18 -6.02 0.55
N HIS A 85 9.43 -4.92 0.65
CA HIS A 85 8.86 -4.47 1.92
C HIS A 85 7.94 -5.53 2.52
N SER A 86 6.98 -6.04 1.75
CA SER A 86 6.02 -7.04 2.22
C SER A 86 6.69 -8.33 2.67
N LEU A 87 7.80 -8.73 2.03
CA LEU A 87 8.62 -9.85 2.48
C LEU A 87 9.25 -9.58 3.86
N ILE A 88 9.90 -8.43 4.04
CA ILE A 88 10.56 -8.08 5.30
C ILE A 88 9.51 -7.98 6.42
N ALA A 89 8.47 -7.18 6.22
CA ALA A 89 7.45 -6.93 7.24
C ALA A 89 6.56 -8.14 7.49
N GLY A 90 6.11 -8.82 6.44
CA GLY A 90 5.26 -10.00 6.55
C GLY A 90 5.96 -11.17 7.23
N VAL A 91 7.21 -11.48 6.85
CA VAL A 91 7.98 -12.56 7.51
C VAL A 91 8.30 -12.20 8.95
N TRP A 92 8.69 -10.95 9.24
CA TRP A 92 8.94 -10.50 10.61
C TRP A 92 7.69 -10.66 11.48
N CYS A 93 6.52 -10.20 11.02
CA CYS A 93 5.27 -10.33 11.77
C CYS A 93 4.88 -11.79 11.96
N ALA A 94 5.01 -12.62 10.92
CA ALA A 94 4.75 -14.06 11.03
C ALA A 94 5.65 -14.72 12.09
N CYS A 95 6.95 -14.42 12.09
CA CYS A 95 7.88 -14.91 13.11
C CYS A 95 7.51 -14.39 14.50
N PHE A 96 7.11 -13.13 14.63
CA PHE A 96 6.71 -12.54 15.90
C PHE A 96 5.47 -13.24 16.49
N VAL A 97 4.46 -13.55 15.66
CA VAL A 97 3.27 -14.29 16.11
C VAL A 97 3.61 -15.68 16.66
N VAL A 98 4.57 -16.37 16.02
CA VAL A 98 4.98 -17.71 16.43
C VAL A 98 5.86 -17.69 17.68
N THR A 99 6.73 -16.68 17.81
CA THR A 99 7.73 -16.60 18.91
C THR A 99 7.20 -15.91 20.16
N HIS A 100 6.24 -14.98 20.04
CA HIS A 100 5.68 -14.19 21.13
C HIS A 100 4.15 -14.33 21.23
N PRO A 101 3.60 -15.57 21.27
CA PRO A 101 2.15 -15.76 21.30
C PRO A 101 1.52 -15.20 22.59
N TYR A 102 2.22 -15.29 23.73
CA TYR A 102 1.71 -14.72 24.97
C TYR A 102 1.47 -13.21 24.84
N GLU A 103 2.45 -12.47 24.33
CA GLU A 103 2.34 -11.01 24.14
C GLU A 103 1.23 -10.66 23.14
N MET A 104 1.15 -11.39 22.02
CA MET A 104 0.15 -11.17 20.97
C MET A 104 -1.30 -11.29 21.45
N PHE A 105 -1.56 -12.15 22.43
CA PHE A 105 -2.92 -12.47 22.91
C PHE A 105 -3.25 -11.94 24.30
N HIS A 106 -2.26 -11.68 25.17
CA HIS A 106 -2.50 -11.30 26.57
C HIS A 106 -1.98 -9.90 26.91
N ASN A 107 -0.94 -9.40 26.25
CA ASN A 107 -0.29 -8.13 26.59
C ASN A 107 -0.44 -7.07 25.49
N TYR A 108 -1.66 -6.90 24.97
CA TYR A 108 -1.90 -6.07 23.79
C TYR A 108 -1.81 -4.55 24.04
N VAL A 109 -1.93 -4.10 25.30
CA VAL A 109 -1.87 -2.66 25.68
C VAL A 109 -0.46 -2.25 26.07
N TYR A 110 0.19 -3.01 26.95
CA TYR A 110 1.39 -2.55 27.66
C TYR A 110 2.69 -3.07 27.05
N TYR A 111 2.64 -4.07 26.18
CA TYR A 111 3.84 -4.56 25.51
C TYR A 111 4.44 -3.48 24.61
N TYR A 112 5.71 -3.17 24.87
CA TYR A 112 6.53 -2.33 24.01
C TYR A 112 7.99 -2.69 24.19
N GLU A 113 8.65 -2.96 23.07
CA GLU A 113 10.09 -3.20 23.02
C GLU A 113 10.70 -2.34 21.90
N PRO A 114 11.79 -1.60 22.15
CA PRO A 114 12.40 -0.72 21.13
C PRO A 114 12.81 -1.45 19.85
N TRP A 115 13.24 -2.72 19.97
CA TRP A 115 13.59 -3.56 18.82
C TRP A 115 12.34 -3.99 18.03
N ALA A 116 11.23 -4.27 18.70
CA ALA A 116 9.97 -4.65 18.08
C ALA A 116 9.32 -3.45 17.37
N ALA A 117 9.48 -2.24 17.94
CA ALA A 117 9.00 -1.00 17.34
C ALA A 117 9.67 -0.68 15.97
N GLN A 118 10.82 -1.27 15.67
CA GLN A 118 11.53 -1.03 14.41
C GLN A 118 10.71 -1.43 13.19
N ILE A 119 9.85 -2.46 13.27
CA ILE A 119 9.03 -2.86 12.12
C ILE A 119 8.00 -1.80 11.74
N ALA A 120 7.47 -1.07 12.72
CA ALA A 120 6.58 0.07 12.48
C ALA A 120 7.34 1.20 11.78
N ILE A 121 8.53 1.55 12.27
CA ILE A 121 9.37 2.62 11.69
C ILE A 121 9.78 2.26 10.25
N LEU A 122 10.22 1.02 10.02
CA LEU A 122 10.57 0.48 8.70
C LEU A 122 9.39 0.59 7.72
N SER A 123 8.20 0.21 8.17
CA SER A 123 6.98 0.23 7.35
C SER A 123 6.54 1.66 7.02
N VAL A 124 6.60 2.59 7.97
CA VAL A 124 6.27 3.99 7.72
C VAL A 124 7.28 4.64 6.76
N ALA A 125 8.58 4.35 6.92
CA ALA A 125 9.61 4.83 6.00
C ALA A 125 9.37 4.33 4.56
N TYR A 126 8.99 3.05 4.41
CA TYR A 126 8.58 2.49 3.13
C TYR A 126 7.31 3.17 2.58
N PHE A 127 6.25 3.34 3.37
CA PHE A 127 5.01 3.97 2.91
C PHE A 127 5.24 5.40 2.43
N LEU A 128 6.12 6.16 3.08
CA LEU A 128 6.53 7.48 2.61
C LEU A 128 7.29 7.39 1.28
N HIS A 129 8.23 6.46 1.15
CA HIS A 129 8.93 6.22 -0.12
C HIS A 129 7.95 5.93 -1.26
N ASP A 130 7.05 4.95 -1.06
CA ASP A 130 6.08 4.52 -2.06
C ASP A 130 5.06 5.62 -2.39
N ALA A 131 4.59 6.37 -1.38
CA ALA A 131 3.73 7.53 -1.59
C ALA A 131 4.40 8.56 -2.50
N ILE A 132 5.67 8.91 -2.27
CA ILE A 132 6.40 9.87 -3.12
C ILE A 132 6.52 9.36 -4.56
N ASP A 133 6.81 8.07 -4.76
CA ASP A 133 6.94 7.50 -6.09
C ASP A 133 5.57 7.46 -6.81
N MET A 134 4.50 7.06 -6.12
CA MET A 134 3.13 7.10 -6.66
C MET A 134 2.71 8.51 -7.10
N LEU A 135 2.90 9.52 -6.23
CA LEU A 135 2.53 10.93 -6.49
C LEU A 135 3.24 11.50 -7.74
N ARG A 136 4.44 11.01 -8.07
CA ARG A 136 5.24 11.50 -9.21
C ARG A 136 4.82 10.90 -10.55
N TYR A 137 4.37 9.64 -10.59
CA TYR A 137 4.24 8.88 -11.84
C TYR A 137 2.80 8.47 -12.20
N GLU A 138 1.89 8.36 -11.22
CA GLU A 138 0.51 7.94 -11.46
C GLU A 138 -0.51 8.69 -10.60
N TRP A 139 -1.47 9.37 -11.24
CA TRP A 139 -2.58 10.04 -10.56
C TRP A 139 -3.94 9.48 -11.01
N SER A 140 -4.16 8.18 -10.80
CA SER A 140 -5.43 7.51 -11.11
C SER A 140 -6.34 7.43 -9.90
N LYS A 141 -7.66 7.21 -10.10
CA LYS A 141 -8.62 7.00 -8.99
C LYS A 141 -8.11 5.91 -8.02
N TRP A 142 -7.59 4.84 -8.59
CA TRP A 142 -7.03 3.71 -7.87
C TRP A 142 -5.76 4.04 -7.08
N THR A 143 -4.87 4.87 -7.64
CA THR A 143 -3.67 5.32 -6.92
C THR A 143 -4.04 6.18 -5.72
N ARG A 144 -5.09 7.00 -5.82
CA ARG A 144 -5.58 7.81 -4.69
C ARG A 144 -6.16 6.93 -3.56
N GLU A 145 -6.90 5.87 -3.91
CA GLU A 145 -7.40 4.91 -2.92
C GLU A 145 -6.25 4.21 -2.19
N LEU A 146 -5.22 3.77 -2.94
CA LEU A 146 -4.03 3.15 -2.36
C LEU A 146 -3.22 4.13 -1.50
N LEU A 147 -3.08 5.37 -1.94
CA LEU A 147 -2.40 6.42 -1.18
C LEU A 147 -3.14 6.74 0.12
N LEU A 148 -4.47 6.84 0.09
CA LEU A 148 -5.28 7.04 1.29
C LEU A 148 -5.09 5.88 2.28
N HIS A 149 -5.05 4.65 1.78
CA HIS A 149 -4.70 3.48 2.60
C HIS A 149 -3.31 3.63 3.24
N HIS A 150 -2.28 4.00 2.47
CA HIS A 150 -0.92 4.21 3.01
C HIS A 150 -0.88 5.30 4.09
N VAL A 151 -1.61 6.40 3.91
CA VAL A 151 -1.68 7.48 4.90
C VAL A 151 -2.35 6.98 6.19
N MET A 152 -3.50 6.31 6.09
CA MET A 152 -4.20 5.79 7.27
C MET A 152 -3.39 4.72 8.00
N THR A 153 -2.79 3.78 7.26
CA THR A 153 -1.91 2.76 7.85
C THR A 153 -0.69 3.43 8.48
N GLY A 154 -0.04 4.39 7.81
CA GLY A 154 1.09 5.13 8.36
C GLY A 154 0.77 5.83 9.68
N ILE A 155 -0.37 6.54 9.76
CA ILE A 155 -0.83 7.18 11.00
C ILE A 155 -1.07 6.12 12.09
N SER A 156 -1.70 5.00 11.73
CA SER A 156 -1.99 3.90 12.67
C SER A 156 -0.71 3.27 13.23
N LEU A 157 0.34 3.14 12.42
CA LEU A 157 1.65 2.60 12.86
C LEU A 157 2.47 3.59 13.68
N LEU A 158 2.32 4.90 13.43
CA LEU A 158 3.04 5.94 14.17
C LEU A 158 2.42 6.23 15.55
N THR A 159 1.10 6.07 15.69
CA THR A 159 0.36 6.43 16.92
C THR A 159 0.89 5.74 18.19
N PRO A 160 1.26 4.44 18.16
CA PRO A 160 1.79 3.72 19.34
C PRO A 160 3.20 4.16 19.79
N LEU A 161 4.01 4.74 18.90
CA LEU A 161 5.44 4.94 19.16
C LEU A 161 5.73 5.99 20.27
N PRO A 162 5.10 7.18 20.28
CA PRO A 162 5.37 8.20 21.29
C PRO A 162 5.06 7.76 22.72
N ASN A 163 3.98 6.99 22.89
CA ASN A 163 3.49 6.58 24.20
C ASN A 163 4.13 5.28 24.69
N ARG A 164 4.96 4.63 23.85
CA ARG A 164 5.58 3.33 24.14
C ARG A 164 4.58 2.29 24.66
N ARG A 165 3.39 2.28 24.06
CA ARG A 165 2.25 1.39 24.38
C ARG A 165 1.54 1.03 23.08
N PHE A 166 0.70 0.00 23.11
CA PHE A 166 -0.11 -0.43 21.95
C PHE A 166 0.71 -0.90 20.73
N LEU A 167 1.87 -1.53 20.97
CA LEU A 167 2.68 -2.05 19.87
C LEU A 167 2.06 -3.32 19.25
N ILE A 168 1.38 -4.17 20.02
CA ILE A 168 0.73 -5.39 19.51
C ILE A 168 -0.34 -5.10 18.43
N PRO A 169 -1.20 -4.07 18.57
CA PRO A 169 -2.05 -3.60 17.47
C PRO A 169 -1.33 -3.33 16.14
N VAL A 170 -0.07 -2.85 16.18
CA VAL A 170 0.76 -2.65 14.97
C VAL A 170 1.04 -3.99 14.30
N TYR A 171 1.38 -5.02 15.05
CA TYR A 171 1.64 -6.36 14.51
C TYR A 171 0.37 -6.99 13.91
N TRP A 172 -0.79 -6.84 14.57
CA TRP A 172 -2.06 -7.27 14.01
C TRP A 172 -2.40 -6.54 12.71
N ALA A 173 -2.14 -5.23 12.64
CA ALA A 173 -2.33 -4.45 11.43
C ALA A 173 -1.38 -4.88 10.31
N LEU A 174 -0.09 -5.08 10.60
CA LEU A 174 0.94 -5.47 9.63
C LEU A 174 0.82 -6.93 9.16
N GLN A 175 0.01 -7.76 9.81
CA GLN A 175 -0.24 -9.13 9.37
C GLN A 175 -0.75 -9.19 7.92
N MET A 176 -1.42 -8.14 7.44
CA MET A 176 -1.86 -8.01 6.04
C MET A 176 -0.71 -8.00 5.03
N GLU A 177 0.53 -7.71 5.44
CA GLU A 177 1.70 -7.76 4.58
C GLU A 177 2.05 -9.17 4.13
N ILE A 178 1.69 -10.21 4.92
CA ILE A 178 1.84 -11.61 4.49
C ILE A 178 1.02 -11.87 3.22
N ASN A 179 -0.19 -11.32 3.15
CA ASN A 179 -1.00 -11.37 1.93
C ASN A 179 -0.40 -10.51 0.82
N SER A 180 0.14 -9.32 1.14
CA SER A 180 0.77 -8.43 0.17
C SER A 180 1.92 -9.11 -0.59
N ILE A 181 2.67 -10.04 0.01
CA ILE A 181 3.70 -10.84 -0.67
C ILE A 181 3.11 -11.54 -1.90
N PHE A 182 2.03 -12.30 -1.71
CA PHE A 182 1.39 -13.06 -2.79
C PHE A 182 0.66 -12.14 -3.77
N LEU A 183 0.07 -11.04 -3.29
CA LEU A 183 -0.59 -10.05 -4.13
C LEU A 183 0.41 -9.39 -5.09
N HIS A 184 1.56 -8.95 -4.58
CA HIS A 184 2.61 -8.32 -5.38
C HIS A 184 3.24 -9.34 -6.33
N ALA A 185 3.57 -10.55 -5.86
CA ALA A 185 4.07 -11.62 -6.72
C ALA A 185 3.11 -11.91 -7.88
N ARG A 186 1.80 -12.04 -7.60
CA ARG A 186 0.74 -12.24 -8.60
C ARG A 186 0.77 -11.12 -9.65
N THR A 187 0.76 -9.85 -9.22
CA THR A 187 0.73 -8.72 -10.16
C THR A 187 2.04 -8.58 -10.95
N ILE A 188 3.20 -8.88 -10.35
CA ILE A 188 4.49 -8.92 -11.08
C ILE A 188 4.40 -9.95 -12.20
N MET A 189 3.96 -11.18 -11.89
CA MET A 189 3.84 -12.25 -12.88
C MET A 189 2.87 -11.91 -14.02
N GLN A 190 1.79 -11.20 -13.74
CA GLN A 190 0.85 -10.72 -14.76
C GLN A 190 1.48 -9.66 -15.66
N LEU A 191 2.17 -8.68 -15.09
CA LEU A 191 2.77 -7.57 -15.86
C LEU A 191 3.99 -8.00 -16.67
N SER A 192 4.77 -8.94 -16.14
CA SER A 192 5.97 -9.45 -16.80
C SER A 192 5.69 -10.54 -17.85
N GLY A 193 4.45 -11.04 -17.92
CA GLY A 193 4.09 -12.20 -18.74
C GLY A 193 4.61 -13.54 -18.20
N TYR A 194 5.04 -13.61 -16.93
CA TYR A 194 5.42 -14.89 -16.32
C TYR A 194 4.21 -15.78 -15.99
N ASN A 195 2.99 -15.22 -15.96
CA ASN A 195 1.76 -15.98 -15.81
C ASN A 195 1.54 -17.03 -16.92
N THR A 196 1.96 -16.74 -18.15
CA THR A 196 1.87 -17.69 -19.29
C THR A 196 3.08 -18.61 -19.37
N LYS A 197 4.26 -18.13 -18.98
CA LYS A 197 5.50 -18.93 -18.98
C LYS A 197 5.54 -19.97 -17.86
N LEU A 198 4.98 -19.65 -16.70
CA LEU A 198 4.98 -20.50 -15.49
C LEU A 198 3.55 -20.63 -14.94
N PRO A 199 2.63 -21.29 -15.67
CA PRO A 199 1.21 -21.29 -15.35
C PRO A 199 0.88 -22.01 -14.02
N ASP A 200 1.56 -23.12 -13.71
CA ASP A 200 1.31 -23.85 -12.46
C ASP A 200 1.78 -23.05 -11.23
N PHE A 201 2.94 -22.41 -11.31
CA PHE A 201 3.44 -21.53 -10.25
C PHE A 201 2.52 -20.31 -10.08
N TYR A 202 2.07 -19.71 -11.19
CA TYR A 202 1.12 -18.61 -11.14
C TYR A 202 -0.19 -19.00 -10.45
N ARG A 203 -0.73 -20.18 -10.78
CA ARG A 203 -1.95 -20.71 -10.14
C ARG A 203 -1.74 -20.93 -8.64
N ALA A 204 -0.60 -21.47 -8.22
CA ALA A 204 -0.26 -21.59 -6.80
C ALA A 204 -0.21 -20.22 -6.09
N VAL A 205 0.41 -19.21 -6.71
CA VAL A 205 0.46 -17.84 -6.17
C VAL A 205 -0.94 -17.22 -6.06
N VAL A 206 -1.82 -17.44 -7.04
CA VAL A 206 -3.22 -16.96 -6.97
C VAL A 206 -3.98 -17.61 -5.82
N TYR A 207 -3.88 -18.92 -5.63
CA TYR A 207 -4.53 -19.60 -4.51
C TYR A 207 -3.95 -19.19 -3.17
N ALA A 208 -2.62 -19.08 -3.06
CA ALA A 208 -1.96 -18.58 -1.86
C ALA A 208 -2.37 -17.14 -1.55
N ASN A 209 -2.55 -16.29 -2.56
CA ASN A 209 -3.09 -14.94 -2.39
C ASN A 209 -4.51 -14.98 -1.82
N ILE A 210 -5.42 -15.78 -2.36
CA ILE A 210 -6.80 -15.87 -1.83
C ILE A 210 -6.81 -16.38 -0.39
N PHE A 211 -6.08 -17.47 -0.12
CA PHE A 211 -6.01 -18.06 1.21
C PHE A 211 -5.44 -17.08 2.23
N SER A 212 -4.28 -16.47 1.92
CA SER A 212 -3.66 -15.45 2.79
C SER A 212 -4.51 -14.20 2.93
N PHE A 213 -5.31 -13.82 1.91
CA PHE A 213 -6.21 -12.68 2.02
C PHE A 213 -7.26 -12.95 3.11
N VAL A 214 -7.86 -14.15 3.09
CA VAL A 214 -8.85 -14.53 4.09
C VAL A 214 -8.24 -14.58 5.49
N THR A 215 -7.12 -15.27 5.66
CA THR A 215 -6.51 -15.48 6.97
C THR A 215 -5.82 -14.22 7.52
N CYS A 216 -5.00 -13.54 6.71
CA CYS A 216 -4.17 -12.44 7.16
C CYS A 216 -4.84 -11.06 7.10
N ARG A 217 -5.99 -10.91 6.42
CA ARG A 217 -6.75 -9.65 6.41
C ARG A 217 -8.10 -9.73 7.12
N PHE A 218 -8.90 -10.77 6.91
CA PHE A 218 -10.20 -10.87 7.56
C PHE A 218 -10.10 -11.51 8.95
N VAL A 219 -9.54 -12.72 9.05
CA VAL A 219 -9.47 -13.44 10.33
C VAL A 219 -8.61 -12.67 11.34
N SER A 220 -7.43 -12.20 10.94
CA SER A 220 -6.55 -11.37 11.78
C SER A 220 -7.26 -10.14 12.34
N MET A 221 -8.02 -9.43 11.50
CA MET A 221 -8.75 -8.23 11.90
C MET A 221 -9.94 -8.56 12.81
N VAL A 222 -10.67 -9.65 12.57
CA VAL A 222 -11.76 -10.11 13.46
C VAL A 222 -11.20 -10.50 14.83
N VAL A 223 -10.06 -11.19 14.88
CA VAL A 223 -9.39 -11.53 16.14
C VAL A 223 -8.97 -10.24 16.87
N PHE A 224 -8.28 -9.33 16.18
CA PHE A 224 -7.91 -8.03 16.74
C PHE A 224 -9.12 -7.23 17.24
N GLN A 225 -10.21 -7.23 16.47
CA GLN A 225 -11.45 -6.55 16.78
C GLN A 225 -12.11 -7.11 18.05
N TYR A 226 -12.13 -8.44 18.18
CA TYR A 226 -12.66 -9.12 19.36
C TYR A 226 -11.96 -8.63 20.62
N TRP A 227 -10.62 -8.58 20.63
CA TRP A 227 -9.88 -8.09 21.79
C TRP A 227 -10.09 -6.60 22.04
N THR A 228 -10.10 -5.77 21.00
CA THR A 228 -10.21 -4.30 21.18
C THR A 228 -11.60 -3.79 21.57
N ILE A 229 -12.69 -4.47 21.16
CA ILE A 229 -14.07 -4.08 21.53
C ILE A 229 -14.28 -4.09 23.03
N TRP A 230 -13.67 -5.06 23.73
CA TRP A 230 -13.83 -5.19 25.18
C TRP A 230 -13.16 -4.05 25.96
N TRP A 231 -12.20 -3.35 25.36
CA TRP A 231 -11.32 -2.42 26.09
C TRP A 231 -11.38 -0.97 25.58
N PHE A 232 -11.59 -0.75 24.28
CA PHE A 232 -11.54 0.58 23.68
C PHE A 232 -12.59 0.74 22.57
N VAL A 233 -13.88 0.72 22.91
CA VAL A 233 -15.01 0.72 21.96
C VAL A 233 -14.88 1.73 20.80
N LEU A 234 -14.44 2.96 21.06
CA LEU A 234 -14.27 4.00 20.01
C LEU A 234 -13.11 3.71 19.04
N ILE A 235 -11.95 3.30 19.56
CA ILE A 235 -10.75 2.99 18.76
C ILE A 235 -10.90 1.62 18.08
N GLY A 236 -11.50 0.67 18.79
CA GLY A 236 -11.83 -0.66 18.32
C GLY A 236 -12.82 -0.62 17.17
N CYS A 237 -13.88 0.19 17.21
CA CYS A 237 -14.88 0.13 16.14
C CYS A 237 -14.51 0.95 14.90
N GLY A 238 -13.97 2.17 15.05
CA GLY A 238 -13.82 3.09 13.92
C GLY A 238 -12.77 2.67 12.89
N GLY A 239 -11.51 2.54 13.31
CA GLY A 239 -10.39 2.19 12.43
C GLY A 239 -10.56 0.82 11.78
N PRO A 240 -10.75 -0.25 12.57
CA PRO A 240 -10.98 -1.60 12.06
C PRO A 240 -12.17 -1.75 11.10
N PHE A 241 -13.26 -1.00 11.28
CA PHE A 241 -14.38 -0.99 10.33
C PHE A 241 -13.99 -0.39 8.97
N ALA A 242 -13.24 0.72 8.97
CA ALA A 242 -12.71 1.30 7.74
C ALA A 242 -11.76 0.33 7.03
N PHE A 243 -10.87 -0.34 7.76
CA PHE A 243 -9.98 -1.37 7.21
C PHE A 243 -10.74 -2.59 6.66
N HIS A 244 -11.79 -3.07 7.34
CA HIS A 244 -12.66 -4.14 6.82
C HIS A 244 -13.31 -3.75 5.51
N THR A 245 -13.81 -2.52 5.42
CA THR A 245 -14.47 -2.00 4.21
C THR A 245 -13.49 -1.97 3.04
N ILE A 246 -12.29 -1.41 3.25
CA ILE A 246 -11.22 -1.37 2.23
C ILE A 246 -10.80 -2.77 1.82
N ASN A 247 -10.60 -3.68 2.79
CA ASN A 247 -10.22 -5.06 2.52
C ASN A 247 -11.31 -5.83 1.75
N ALA A 248 -12.59 -5.58 2.02
CA ALA A 248 -13.71 -6.16 1.26
C ALA A 248 -13.69 -5.71 -0.22
N PHE A 249 -13.52 -4.41 -0.47
CA PHE A 249 -13.39 -3.90 -1.83
C PHE A 249 -12.16 -4.48 -2.56
N LEU A 250 -11.02 -4.57 -1.89
CA LEU A 250 -9.80 -5.15 -2.45
C LEU A 250 -9.97 -6.64 -2.75
N PHE A 251 -10.63 -7.39 -1.87
CA PHE A 251 -10.89 -8.81 -2.05
C PHE A 251 -11.77 -9.07 -3.27
N PHE A 252 -12.88 -8.33 -3.37
CA PHE A 252 -13.79 -8.43 -4.50
C PHE A 252 -13.08 -8.10 -5.82
N ARG A 253 -12.21 -7.08 -5.82
CA ARG A 253 -11.42 -6.71 -6.98
C ARG A 253 -10.45 -7.81 -7.41
N VAL A 254 -9.78 -8.46 -6.44
CA VAL A 254 -8.89 -9.59 -6.72
C VAL A 254 -9.66 -10.76 -7.32
N LEU A 255 -10.79 -11.15 -6.72
CA LEU A 255 -11.64 -12.22 -7.22
C LEU A 255 -12.16 -11.94 -8.64
N ALA A 256 -12.55 -10.69 -8.91
CA ALA A 256 -12.95 -10.26 -10.24
C ALA A 256 -11.79 -10.35 -11.24
N ALA A 257 -10.60 -9.87 -10.86
CA ALA A 257 -9.42 -9.88 -11.73
C ALA A 257 -8.91 -11.29 -12.05
N ASP A 258 -9.12 -12.26 -11.14
CA ASP A 258 -8.77 -13.67 -11.35
C ASP A 258 -9.86 -14.49 -12.04
N GLY A 259 -11.02 -13.89 -12.35
CA GLY A 259 -12.11 -14.54 -13.08
C GLY A 259 -13.07 -15.38 -12.23
N PHE A 260 -12.91 -15.38 -10.91
CA PHE A 260 -13.81 -16.10 -9.99
C PHE A 260 -15.25 -15.57 -10.01
N LEU A 261 -15.45 -14.32 -10.45
CA LEU A 261 -16.75 -13.66 -10.51
C LEU A 261 -17.28 -13.53 -11.96
N GLY A 262 -16.71 -14.32 -12.88
CA GLY A 262 -17.10 -14.39 -14.28
C GLY A 262 -16.40 -13.38 -15.20
N GLU A 263 -16.44 -13.67 -16.52
CA GLU A 263 -15.72 -12.91 -17.53
C GLU A 263 -16.18 -11.45 -17.66
N LYS A 264 -17.47 -11.15 -17.38
CA LYS A 264 -18.01 -9.78 -17.38
C LYS A 264 -17.40 -8.89 -16.30
N MET A 265 -17.11 -9.44 -15.13
CA MET A 265 -16.46 -8.70 -14.05
C MET A 265 -14.96 -8.66 -14.22
N LYS A 266 -14.37 -9.73 -14.77
CA LYS A 266 -12.97 -9.75 -15.16
C LYS A 266 -12.65 -8.68 -16.21
N SER A 267 -13.51 -8.40 -17.18
CA SER A 267 -13.28 -7.30 -18.14
C SER A 267 -13.40 -5.91 -17.50
N ARG A 268 -14.24 -5.74 -16.48
CA ARG A 268 -14.35 -4.49 -15.70
C ARG A 268 -13.19 -4.29 -14.70
N ALA A 269 -12.67 -5.39 -14.16
CA ALA A 269 -11.53 -5.41 -13.24
C ALA A 269 -10.19 -5.45 -13.99
N ALA A 270 -10.19 -5.93 -15.24
CA ALA A 270 -9.06 -5.87 -16.15
C ALA A 270 -8.68 -4.41 -16.28
N ILE A 271 -7.48 -4.15 -15.79
CA ILE A 271 -6.89 -2.85 -15.71
C ILE A 271 -6.57 -2.43 -17.16
N ASN A 272 -7.54 -1.90 -17.91
CA ASN A 272 -7.30 -1.09 -19.12
C ASN A 272 -6.66 0.27 -18.73
N ARG A 273 -5.69 0.26 -17.80
CA ARG A 273 -4.87 1.45 -17.49
C ARG A 273 -3.88 1.73 -18.62
N ASP A 274 -3.49 0.70 -19.36
CA ASP A 274 -2.56 0.86 -20.49
C ASP A 274 -3.25 1.65 -21.63
N ASP A 275 -4.54 1.40 -21.91
CA ASP A 275 -5.30 2.12 -22.93
C ASP A 275 -5.71 3.54 -22.49
N GLN A 276 -5.94 3.76 -21.19
CA GLN A 276 -6.43 5.05 -20.69
C GLN A 276 -5.35 6.16 -20.72
N LYS A 277 -4.05 5.80 -20.66
CA LYS A 277 -2.95 6.77 -20.83
C LYS A 277 -2.57 6.98 -22.29
N LEU A 278 -2.73 5.95 -23.14
CA LEU A 278 -2.61 6.08 -24.60
C LEU A 278 -3.70 6.98 -25.20
N THR A 279 -4.87 7.06 -24.58
CA THR A 279 -6.00 7.91 -25.02
C THR A 279 -6.02 9.31 -24.42
N ASN A 280 -5.35 9.57 -23.29
CA ASN A 280 -5.43 10.85 -22.57
C ASN A 280 -4.09 11.61 -22.43
N GLY A 281 -3.02 11.18 -23.09
CA GLY A 281 -1.75 11.90 -23.07
C GLY A 281 -1.34 12.35 -24.47
N PRO A 282 -1.32 13.67 -24.80
CA PRO A 282 -0.47 14.10 -25.89
C PRO A 282 0.97 13.83 -25.45
N SER A 283 1.69 13.01 -26.22
CA SER A 283 3.09 12.74 -25.94
C SER A 283 3.85 14.07 -25.92
N LEU A 284 4.65 14.32 -24.88
CA LEU A 284 5.48 15.53 -24.80
C LEU A 284 6.46 15.64 -25.98
N LEU A 285 6.69 14.53 -26.69
CA LEU A 285 7.47 14.46 -27.93
C LEU A 285 6.72 15.00 -29.16
N GLU A 286 5.40 14.86 -29.22
CA GLU A 286 4.57 15.40 -30.32
C GLU A 286 4.41 16.92 -30.23
N LYS A 287 4.38 17.48 -29.00
CA LYS A 287 4.43 18.94 -28.81
C LYS A 287 5.78 19.55 -29.22
N GLN A 288 6.86 18.78 -29.15
CA GLN A 288 8.19 19.28 -29.52
C GLN A 288 8.44 19.21 -31.04
N GLN A 289 7.85 18.24 -31.74
CA GLN A 289 7.86 18.20 -33.21
C GLN A 289 6.89 19.23 -33.84
N ASN A 290 5.69 19.41 -33.29
CA ASN A 290 4.74 20.42 -33.80
C ASN A 290 5.13 21.86 -33.43
N GLY A 291 5.88 22.08 -32.34
CA GLY A 291 6.42 23.40 -31.97
C GLY A 291 7.53 23.91 -32.90
N ASN A 292 8.30 23.00 -33.49
CA ASN A 292 9.40 23.34 -34.41
C ASN A 292 8.96 23.50 -35.87
N ALA A 293 7.78 22.98 -36.25
CA ALA A 293 7.22 23.17 -37.60
C ALA A 293 6.60 24.57 -37.79
N ILE A 294 6.11 25.19 -36.72
CA ILE A 294 5.38 26.48 -36.79
C ILE A 294 6.34 27.69 -36.78
N THR A 295 7.56 27.55 -36.27
CA THR A 295 8.53 28.65 -36.16
C THR A 295 9.35 28.91 -37.43
N ASN A 296 9.34 28.00 -38.40
CA ASN A 296 10.08 28.17 -39.67
C ASN A 296 9.22 28.68 -40.85
N GLY A 297 7.91 28.90 -40.67
CA GLY A 297 7.00 29.32 -41.74
C GLY A 297 6.70 30.82 -41.82
N HIS A 298 7.27 31.66 -40.95
CA HIS A 298 6.83 33.06 -40.80
C HIS A 298 7.94 34.10 -40.85
N LYS A 299 8.89 33.96 -41.80
CA LYS A 299 9.73 35.07 -42.24
C LYS A 299 10.07 34.89 -43.72
N ASN A 300 9.24 35.46 -44.59
CA ASN A 300 9.64 36.16 -45.82
C ASN A 300 8.38 36.64 -46.56
N GLY A 301 8.00 37.89 -46.31
CA GLY A 301 6.93 38.57 -47.03
C GLY A 301 7.08 40.07 -46.88
N ILE A 302 7.88 40.70 -47.75
CA ILE A 302 7.81 42.14 -48.02
C ILE A 302 7.65 42.34 -49.53
N LEU A 303 6.40 42.66 -49.88
CA LEU A 303 5.89 43.59 -50.89
C LEU A 303 6.78 44.00 -52.09
N ALA A 304 6.33 43.67 -53.31
CA ALA A 304 6.44 44.55 -54.48
C ALA A 304 5.31 44.26 -55.50
N THR A 305 4.84 45.34 -56.12
CA THR A 305 3.61 45.58 -56.93
C THR A 305 3.55 44.92 -58.33
N PRO A 306 2.35 44.84 -58.97
CA PRO A 306 2.10 44.26 -60.31
C PRO A 306 2.43 45.30 -61.43
N PRO A 307 2.47 45.01 -62.76
CA PRO A 307 1.48 44.23 -63.52
C PRO A 307 1.97 43.46 -64.78
N HIS A 308 1.00 42.94 -65.52
CA HIS A 308 0.93 42.63 -66.96
C HIS A 308 0.73 41.16 -67.42
N SER A 309 -0.31 41.07 -68.23
CA SER A 309 -0.82 40.00 -69.10
C SER A 309 0.20 39.05 -69.73
N GLN A 310 -0.15 37.77 -69.85
CA GLN A 310 -0.65 37.15 -71.09
C GLN A 310 -0.82 35.62 -70.93
N ASN A 311 -2.02 35.15 -71.30
CA ASN A 311 -2.30 34.09 -72.28
C ASN A 311 -1.61 32.69 -72.20
N GLY A 312 -2.42 31.63 -72.32
CA GLY A 312 -2.02 30.27 -72.75
C GLY A 312 -2.40 29.17 -71.75
N ARG A 313 -3.59 28.55 -71.80
CA ARG A 313 -4.06 27.50 -72.75
C ARG A 313 -3.42 26.11 -72.50
N VAL A 314 -4.20 25.20 -71.88
CA VAL A 314 -4.38 23.75 -72.20
C VAL A 314 -3.15 22.84 -71.93
N LYS A 315 -3.16 21.58 -71.46
CA LYS A 315 -3.98 20.33 -71.59
C LYS A 315 -3.55 19.40 -70.41
N VAL A 316 -4.43 18.65 -69.75
CA VAL A 316 -4.71 17.20 -69.96
C VAL A 316 -3.46 16.36 -70.25
N ASP A 317 -3.05 15.53 -69.30
CA ASP A 317 -3.24 14.07 -69.28
C ASP A 317 -3.10 13.53 -67.85
#